data_AF-A0A3N5WW61-F1
#
_entry.id   AF-A0A3N5WW61-F1
#
_cell.length_a   1.000
_cell.length_b   1.000
_cell.length_c   1.000
_cell.angle_alpha   90.00
_cell.angle_beta   90.00
_cell.angle_gamma   90.00
#
_symmetry.space_group_name_H-M   'P 1'
#
loop_
_entity.id
_entity.type
_entity.pdbx_description
1 polymer ?
#
loop_
_entity_poly.entity_id
_entity_poly.type
_entity_poly.pdbx_seq_one_letter_code
_entity_poly.pdbx_strand_id
1 'polypeptide(L)'
;MRQSLSTAVRFLVCLACLFSSRAVPVQAGRLMAAEITYGSLSSGTISLPGQADTYTFTAQLGDAIIVSASRVSGSLWPKLRLYDPQGHLIADKSSAIHTEIAIDLVQNFIFLPITTNNAASSGPALQLRPGPPETIAAAPGVYTLRVSDGFNGTYTGSYNLYLQKRNPPSGAASAAYAQNVNGAIAQPAEMDAVTFTAAAGDRIIFGMSRVSGDLWQKMRLYNPLGVLVQEISSAIHSEMNYTIPAGASGVYSIFTMDGFNGTYTGSYNLYIQKLNPPSAAASLSYSQTVSGVIDQPAEMKALTFTAAAGDRIFAGMSRASGSLWLKMRLYNPTG
;
A
#
# COMPACT_ATOMS: atom_id res chain seq x y z
N MET A 1 -81.23 42.61 -36.88
CA MET A 1 -80.23 42.06 -35.93
C MET A 1 -79.65 40.81 -36.58
N ARG A 2 -78.30 40.73 -36.71
CA ARG A 2 -77.47 39.66 -37.34
C ARG A 2 -77.39 39.74 -38.89
N GLN A 3 -76.30 40.24 -39.51
CA GLN A 3 -74.93 39.66 -39.73
C GLN A 3 -74.98 38.25 -40.33
N SER A 4 -74.16 37.78 -41.28
CA SER A 4 -73.19 38.26 -42.28
C SER A 4 -72.62 36.97 -42.91
N LEU A 5 -72.07 37.05 -44.13
CA LEU A 5 -71.68 35.96 -45.05
C LEU A 5 -70.73 34.87 -44.51
N SER A 6 -70.77 33.66 -45.12
CA SER A 6 -69.67 33.12 -45.99
C SER A 6 -69.55 31.57 -46.00
N THR A 7 -69.68 31.02 -47.22
CA THR A 7 -69.04 29.88 -47.91
C THR A 7 -68.03 28.99 -47.15
N ALA A 8 -68.15 27.65 -47.28
CA ALA A 8 -67.04 26.74 -47.65
C ALA A 8 -67.49 25.25 -47.79
N VAL A 9 -67.20 24.69 -48.96
CA VAL A 9 -67.22 23.25 -49.32
C VAL A 9 -66.16 22.51 -48.49
N ARG A 10 -66.51 21.38 -47.86
CA ARG A 10 -65.56 20.55 -47.09
C ARG A 10 -65.12 19.33 -47.89
N PHE A 11 -63.85 19.31 -48.26
CA PHE A 11 -63.13 18.12 -48.74
C PHE A 11 -62.84 17.18 -47.56
N LEU A 12 -63.12 15.89 -47.76
CA LEU A 12 -62.74 14.81 -46.86
C LEU A 12 -61.28 14.44 -47.15
N VAL A 13 -60.36 14.79 -46.26
CA VAL A 13 -58.95 14.34 -46.31
C VAL A 13 -58.74 13.25 -45.26
N CYS A 14 -58.36 12.07 -45.73
CA CYS A 14 -57.96 10.92 -44.92
C CYS A 14 -56.58 11.22 -44.30
N LEU A 15 -56.52 11.39 -42.98
CA LEU A 15 -55.27 11.65 -42.25
C LEU A 15 -54.60 10.30 -41.91
N ALA A 16 -53.66 9.87 -42.75
CA ALA A 16 -52.75 8.78 -42.40
C ALA A 16 -51.65 9.32 -41.48
N CYS A 17 -51.63 8.89 -40.22
CA CYS A 17 -50.56 9.18 -39.27
C CYS A 17 -49.27 8.46 -39.69
N LEU A 18 -48.38 9.16 -40.40
CA LEU A 18 -46.99 8.76 -40.56
C LEU A 18 -46.23 9.08 -39.27
N PHE A 19 -46.15 8.11 -38.35
CA PHE A 19 -45.13 8.13 -37.30
C PHE A 19 -43.78 7.85 -37.96
N SER A 20 -43.04 8.89 -38.33
CA SER A 20 -41.62 8.74 -38.60
C SER A 20 -40.94 8.40 -37.28
N SER A 21 -40.56 7.14 -37.08
CA SER A 21 -39.65 6.75 -36.01
C SER A 21 -38.29 7.40 -36.31
N ARG A 22 -38.09 8.62 -35.80
CA ARG A 22 -36.74 9.11 -35.58
C ARG A 22 -36.11 8.15 -34.59
N ALA A 23 -35.23 7.30 -35.08
CA ALA A 23 -34.23 6.67 -34.24
C ALA A 23 -33.51 7.83 -33.53
N VAL A 24 -33.83 8.02 -32.25
CA VAL A 24 -32.95 8.77 -31.36
C VAL A 24 -31.65 7.97 -31.42
N PRO A 25 -30.52 8.55 -31.87
CA PRO A 25 -29.25 7.88 -31.65
C PRO A 25 -29.14 7.77 -30.13
N VAL A 26 -29.27 6.55 -29.61
CA VAL A 26 -28.74 6.25 -28.29
C VAL A 26 -27.25 6.50 -28.47
N GLN A 27 -26.82 7.70 -28.09
CA GLN A 27 -25.44 7.93 -27.73
C GLN A 27 -25.15 6.80 -26.75
N ALA A 28 -24.36 5.80 -27.16
CA ALA A 28 -23.82 4.84 -26.22
C ALA A 28 -23.05 5.70 -25.23
N GLY A 29 -23.68 6.00 -24.09
CA GLY A 29 -23.03 6.61 -22.97
C GLY A 29 -21.93 5.63 -22.62
N ARG A 30 -20.72 5.91 -23.09
CA ARG A 30 -19.53 5.25 -22.60
C ARG A 30 -19.64 5.41 -21.09
N LEU A 31 -19.92 4.33 -20.37
CA LEU A 31 -19.78 4.34 -18.92
C LEU A 31 -18.31 4.72 -18.71
N MET A 32 -18.06 5.99 -18.42
CA MET A 32 -16.71 6.50 -18.24
C MET A 32 -16.20 5.80 -16.99
N ALA A 33 -15.09 5.07 -17.12
CA ALA A 33 -14.44 4.45 -15.98
C ALA A 33 -14.16 5.53 -14.93
N ALA A 34 -14.38 5.21 -13.65
CA ALA A 34 -14.13 6.16 -12.59
C ALA A 34 -12.62 6.35 -12.42
N GLU A 35 -12.15 7.60 -12.37
CA GLU A 35 -10.75 7.87 -12.06
C GLU A 35 -10.47 7.59 -10.58
N ILE A 36 -9.39 6.87 -10.29
CA ILE A 36 -8.90 6.64 -8.94
C ILE A 36 -7.51 7.27 -8.77
N THR A 37 -7.30 7.98 -7.67
CA THR A 37 -6.06 8.70 -7.37
C THR A 37 -5.20 7.89 -6.39
N TYR A 38 -3.87 8.01 -6.51
CA TYR A 38 -2.95 7.40 -5.56
C TYR A 38 -3.13 7.94 -4.14
N GLY A 39 -3.10 7.04 -3.15
CA GLY A 39 -3.30 7.36 -1.73
C GLY A 39 -4.77 7.59 -1.36
N SER A 40 -5.71 7.15 -2.22
CA SER A 40 -7.14 7.31 -1.97
C SER A 40 -7.88 5.97 -1.98
N LEU A 41 -8.91 5.90 -1.14
CA LEU A 41 -9.87 4.80 -1.11
C LEU A 41 -11.00 5.10 -2.10
N SER A 42 -11.36 4.10 -2.89
CA SER A 42 -12.60 4.06 -3.65
C SER A 42 -13.46 2.89 -3.19
N SER A 43 -14.77 3.05 -3.19
CA SER A 43 -15.70 2.00 -2.82
C SER A 43 -16.66 1.71 -3.98
N GLY A 44 -17.07 0.46 -4.12
CA GLY A 44 -17.98 0.02 -5.17
C GLY A 44 -18.89 -1.11 -4.71
N THR A 45 -19.84 -1.49 -5.56
CA THR A 45 -20.76 -2.60 -5.28
C THR A 45 -21.07 -3.37 -6.55
N ILE A 46 -20.71 -4.65 -6.54
CA ILE A 46 -21.13 -5.62 -7.56
C ILE A 46 -22.52 -6.10 -7.14
N SER A 47 -23.54 -5.62 -7.84
CA SER A 47 -24.96 -5.88 -7.55
C SER A 47 -25.53 -7.06 -8.32
N LEU A 48 -24.93 -7.41 -9.47
CA LEU A 48 -25.38 -8.48 -10.34
C LEU A 48 -24.26 -9.49 -10.63
N PRO A 49 -24.57 -10.79 -10.74
CA PRO A 49 -23.64 -11.78 -11.28
C PRO A 49 -23.04 -11.33 -12.62
N GLY A 50 -21.72 -11.47 -12.75
CA GLY A 50 -20.96 -11.06 -13.93
C GLY A 50 -20.74 -9.55 -14.08
N GLN A 51 -21.32 -8.70 -13.22
CA GLN A 51 -21.00 -7.27 -13.19
C GLN A 51 -19.52 -7.08 -12.87
N ALA A 52 -18.94 -6.04 -13.45
CA ALA A 52 -17.66 -5.54 -13.04
C ALA A 52 -17.67 -4.02 -13.05
N ASP A 53 -17.00 -3.45 -12.06
CA ASP A 53 -16.74 -2.02 -11.99
C ASP A 53 -15.36 -1.75 -12.61
N THR A 54 -15.22 -0.61 -13.26
CA THR A 54 -14.01 -0.26 -14.01
C THR A 54 -13.50 1.11 -13.56
N TYR A 55 -12.20 1.14 -13.27
CA TYR A 55 -11.47 2.32 -12.82
C TYR A 55 -10.27 2.59 -13.72
N THR A 56 -9.82 3.84 -13.76
CA THR A 56 -8.60 4.23 -14.47
C THR A 56 -7.66 5.03 -13.58
N PHE A 57 -6.36 4.88 -13.80
CA PHE A 57 -5.33 5.72 -13.18
C PHE A 57 -4.19 5.95 -14.17
N THR A 58 -3.46 7.05 -14.01
CA THR A 58 -2.30 7.36 -14.85
C THR A 58 -1.02 6.92 -14.14
N ALA A 59 -0.18 6.14 -14.82
CA ALA A 59 1.13 5.73 -14.32
C ALA A 59 2.25 6.21 -15.26
N GLN A 60 3.41 6.46 -14.68
CA GLN A 60 4.62 6.88 -15.37
C GLN A 60 5.68 5.78 -15.26
N LEU A 61 6.60 5.78 -16.22
CA LEU A 61 7.78 4.94 -16.15
C LEU A 61 8.56 5.22 -14.85
N GLY A 62 8.94 4.17 -14.14
CA GLY A 62 9.59 4.22 -12.83
C GLY A 62 8.61 4.05 -11.65
N ASP A 63 7.30 4.12 -11.88
CA ASP A 63 6.31 3.92 -10.82
C ASP A 63 6.26 2.45 -10.39
N ALA A 64 6.45 2.20 -9.10
CA ALA A 64 6.07 0.96 -8.44
C ALA A 64 4.68 1.18 -7.81
N ILE A 65 3.71 0.34 -8.15
CA ILE A 65 2.31 0.54 -7.81
C ILE A 65 1.80 -0.69 -7.08
N ILE A 66 0.97 -0.47 -6.07
CA ILE A 66 0.19 -1.49 -5.40
C ILE A 66 -1.30 -1.11 -5.42
N VAL A 67 -2.13 -2.11 -5.68
CA VAL A 67 -3.58 -2.03 -5.67
C VAL A 67 -4.08 -3.08 -4.70
N SER A 68 -4.97 -2.70 -3.80
CA SER A 68 -5.56 -3.55 -2.78
C SER A 68 -7.07 -3.49 -2.87
N ALA A 69 -7.75 -4.63 -2.81
CA ALA A 69 -9.20 -4.69 -2.75
C ALA A 69 -9.68 -5.68 -1.70
N SER A 70 -10.62 -5.25 -0.87
CA SER A 70 -11.23 -6.06 0.19
C SER A 70 -12.74 -6.03 0.08
N ARG A 71 -13.39 -7.19 0.27
CA ARG A 71 -14.83 -7.28 0.45
C ARG A 71 -15.22 -6.54 1.73
N VAL A 72 -16.29 -5.73 1.64
CA VAL A 72 -16.92 -5.04 2.76
C VAL A 72 -18.25 -5.71 3.14
N SER A 73 -19.03 -6.17 2.16
CA SER A 73 -20.30 -6.87 2.41
C SER A 73 -20.60 -7.94 1.36
N GLY A 74 -21.63 -8.75 1.63
CA GLY A 74 -22.08 -9.79 0.71
C GLY A 74 -21.14 -11.00 0.67
N SER A 75 -21.13 -11.70 -0.46
CA SER A 75 -20.32 -12.89 -0.69
C SER A 75 -19.19 -12.68 -1.69
N LEU A 76 -19.03 -11.47 -2.23
CA LEU A 76 -18.04 -11.12 -3.26
C LEU A 76 -16.65 -11.72 -3.00
N TRP A 77 -16.08 -12.42 -3.97
CA TRP A 77 -14.65 -12.74 -3.96
C TRP A 77 -13.95 -11.69 -4.81
N PRO A 78 -13.34 -10.64 -4.22
CA PRO A 78 -12.78 -9.57 -5.02
C PRO A 78 -11.73 -10.12 -5.99
N LYS A 79 -11.95 -9.83 -7.27
CA LYS A 79 -11.03 -10.09 -8.36
C LYS A 79 -10.58 -8.78 -8.96
N LEU A 80 -9.27 -8.57 -8.98
CA LEU A 80 -8.61 -7.48 -9.65
C LEU A 80 -8.06 -7.97 -10.99
N ARG A 81 -8.37 -7.22 -12.05
CA ARG A 81 -7.68 -7.32 -13.34
C ARG A 81 -7.12 -5.97 -13.70
N LEU A 82 -5.84 -5.96 -14.05
CA LEU A 82 -5.14 -4.77 -14.47
C LEU A 82 -4.79 -4.87 -15.96
N TYR A 83 -5.08 -3.81 -16.70
CA TYR A 83 -4.78 -3.68 -18.11
C TYR A 83 -3.84 -2.51 -18.36
N ASP A 84 -2.89 -2.70 -19.28
CA ASP A 84 -2.00 -1.65 -19.76
C ASP A 84 -2.75 -0.61 -20.62
N PRO A 85 -2.11 0.52 -21.01
CA PRO A 85 -2.73 1.53 -21.85
C PRO A 85 -3.12 1.05 -23.26
N GLN A 86 -2.60 -0.09 -23.70
CA GLN A 86 -2.94 -0.73 -24.97
C GLN A 86 -4.12 -1.71 -24.84
N GLY A 87 -4.57 -1.97 -23.60
CA GLY A 87 -5.68 -2.87 -23.29
C GLY A 87 -5.27 -4.33 -23.08
N HIS A 88 -3.97 -4.64 -22.99
CA HIS A 88 -3.52 -5.99 -22.64
C HIS A 88 -3.68 -6.23 -21.15
N LEU A 89 -4.14 -7.43 -20.79
CA LEU A 89 -4.19 -7.87 -19.40
C LEU A 89 -2.77 -8.14 -18.90
N ILE A 90 -2.36 -7.45 -17.84
CA ILE A 90 -1.01 -7.53 -17.27
C ILE A 90 -0.99 -8.09 -15.85
N ALA A 91 -2.13 -8.19 -15.17
CA ALA A 91 -2.25 -8.92 -13.92
C ALA A 91 -3.71 -9.35 -13.66
N ASP A 92 -3.91 -10.54 -13.12
CA ASP A 92 -5.22 -11.09 -12.75
C ASP A 92 -5.08 -11.83 -11.41
N LYS A 93 -5.72 -11.30 -10.36
CA LYS A 93 -5.70 -11.91 -9.02
C LYS A 93 -7.07 -11.85 -8.37
N SER A 94 -7.40 -12.90 -7.62
CA SER A 94 -8.64 -12.97 -6.86
C SER A 94 -8.42 -13.73 -5.56
N SER A 95 -9.24 -13.42 -4.56
CA SER A 95 -9.25 -14.10 -3.27
C SER A 95 -10.63 -14.01 -2.63
N ALA A 96 -10.87 -14.82 -1.60
CA ALA A 96 -12.17 -14.91 -0.95
C ALA A 96 -12.58 -13.64 -0.18
N ILE A 97 -11.61 -12.84 0.28
CA ILE A 97 -11.88 -11.67 1.14
C ILE A 97 -11.06 -10.46 0.67
N HIS A 98 -9.77 -10.65 0.40
CA HIS A 98 -8.87 -9.56 0.03
C HIS A 98 -7.81 -10.01 -0.96
N THR A 99 -7.51 -9.16 -1.93
CA THR A 99 -6.50 -9.42 -2.96
C THR A 99 -5.71 -8.15 -3.28
N GLU A 100 -4.45 -8.36 -3.66
CA GLU A 100 -3.53 -7.27 -4.02
C GLU A 100 -2.84 -7.58 -5.34
N ILE A 101 -2.66 -6.55 -6.17
CA ILE A 101 -1.78 -6.56 -7.34
C ILE A 101 -0.67 -5.54 -7.09
N ALA A 102 0.57 -5.93 -7.37
CA ALA A 102 1.69 -4.99 -7.39
C ALA A 102 2.45 -5.13 -8.70
N ILE A 103 2.83 -4.00 -9.28
CA ILE A 103 3.56 -3.89 -10.55
C ILE A 103 4.68 -2.88 -10.40
N ASP A 104 5.77 -3.08 -11.14
CA ASP A 104 6.83 -2.09 -11.29
C ASP A 104 6.95 -1.72 -12.77
N LEU A 105 6.75 -0.44 -13.09
CA LEU A 105 6.91 0.08 -14.44
C LEU A 105 8.39 0.37 -14.67
N VAL A 106 9.11 -0.61 -15.18
CA VAL A 106 10.54 -0.46 -15.51
C VAL A 106 10.73 -0.31 -17.01
N GLN A 107 11.86 0.27 -17.43
CA GLN A 107 12.24 0.17 -18.84
C GLN A 107 12.51 -1.29 -19.19
N ASN A 108 12.12 -1.69 -20.40
CA ASN A 108 12.41 -3.02 -20.95
C ASN A 108 13.89 -3.34 -20.87
N PHE A 109 14.34 -3.96 -19.79
CA PHE A 109 15.57 -4.73 -19.80
C PHE A 109 15.21 -6.09 -20.36
N ILE A 110 15.44 -6.28 -21.66
CA ILE A 110 15.58 -7.61 -22.22
C ILE A 110 16.78 -8.22 -21.48
N PHE A 111 16.52 -9.10 -20.51
CA PHE A 111 17.56 -9.96 -19.96
C PHE A 111 17.91 -10.99 -21.04
N LEU A 112 18.89 -10.67 -21.90
CA LEU A 112 19.53 -11.69 -22.71
C LEU A 112 20.31 -12.61 -21.75
N PRO A 113 20.11 -13.94 -21.79
CA PRO A 113 20.94 -14.84 -21.01
C PRO A 113 22.40 -14.66 -21.48
N ILE A 114 23.28 -14.21 -20.59
CA ILE A 114 24.71 -14.30 -20.80
C ILE A 114 25.08 -15.78 -20.70
N THR A 115 25.30 -16.43 -21.84
CA THR A 115 26.02 -17.70 -21.88
C THR A 115 27.51 -17.39 -22.04
N THR A 116 28.20 -17.09 -20.93
CA THR A 116 29.66 -17.19 -20.92
C THR A 116 30.04 -18.58 -20.45
N ASN A 117 30.25 -19.48 -21.38
CA ASN A 117 31.11 -20.63 -21.20
C ASN A 117 32.56 -20.15 -21.14
N ASN A 118 33.02 -19.66 -19.99
CA ASN A 118 34.44 -19.68 -19.66
C ASN A 118 34.64 -19.65 -18.15
N ALA A 119 35.25 -20.72 -17.66
CA ALA A 119 35.68 -20.89 -16.28
C ALA A 119 36.88 -19.99 -15.99
N ALA A 120 36.76 -19.11 -14.99
CA ALA A 120 37.76 -18.83 -13.96
C ALA A 120 37.43 -17.54 -13.18
N SER A 121 37.59 -17.62 -11.86
CA SER A 121 37.76 -16.51 -10.90
C SER A 121 36.57 -15.57 -10.57
N SER A 122 36.03 -15.78 -9.36
CA SER A 122 35.70 -14.79 -8.31
C SER A 122 34.25 -14.81 -7.79
N GLY A 123 34.12 -15.25 -6.53
CA GLY A 123 32.98 -15.01 -5.64
C GLY A 123 31.75 -15.89 -5.84
N PRO A 124 30.98 -16.22 -4.77
CA PRO A 124 29.64 -16.75 -4.96
C PRO A 124 28.82 -15.66 -5.67
N ALA A 125 28.49 -15.90 -6.93
CA ALA A 125 27.52 -15.10 -7.66
C ALA A 125 26.24 -14.99 -6.81
N LEU A 126 25.80 -13.77 -6.54
CA LEU A 126 24.53 -13.50 -5.88
C LEU A 126 23.43 -14.24 -6.65
N GLN A 127 22.91 -15.31 -6.07
CA GLN A 127 21.67 -15.89 -6.55
C GLN A 127 20.57 -14.87 -6.30
N LEU A 128 20.10 -14.23 -7.37
CA LEU A 128 18.83 -13.51 -7.37
C LEU A 128 17.75 -14.52 -7.00
N ARG A 129 17.27 -14.47 -5.76
CA ARG A 129 16.08 -15.20 -5.36
C ARG A 129 14.86 -14.36 -5.79
N PRO A 130 13.96 -14.83 -6.67
CA PRO A 130 12.78 -14.06 -7.02
C PRO A 130 11.60 -14.37 -6.09
N GLY A 131 10.82 -13.33 -5.82
CA GLY A 131 9.36 -13.37 -5.85
C GLY A 131 8.70 -12.12 -5.23
N PRO A 132 7.54 -11.67 -5.74
CA PRO A 132 7.24 -10.96 -7.01
C PRO A 132 7.39 -9.39 -6.83
N PRO A 133 7.26 -8.50 -7.85
CA PRO A 133 6.13 -8.31 -8.77
C PRO A 133 6.43 -8.71 -10.21
N GLU A 134 5.37 -8.88 -11.02
CA GLU A 134 5.50 -9.06 -12.46
C GLU A 134 6.14 -7.79 -13.03
N THR A 135 7.41 -7.90 -13.44
CA THR A 135 8.08 -6.85 -14.19
C THR A 135 7.41 -6.76 -15.54
N ILE A 136 6.60 -5.72 -15.73
CA ILE A 136 5.86 -5.54 -16.97
C ILE A 136 6.63 -4.54 -17.82
N ALA A 137 6.81 -4.90 -19.08
CA ALA A 137 7.22 -4.02 -20.15
C ALA A 137 6.15 -2.94 -20.36
N ALA A 138 6.15 -1.89 -19.53
CA ALA A 138 5.01 -1.00 -19.38
C ALA A 138 5.28 0.39 -19.97
N ALA A 139 4.43 0.81 -20.91
CA ALA A 139 4.42 2.17 -21.41
C ALA A 139 3.72 3.11 -20.40
N PRO A 140 4.22 4.35 -20.18
CA PRO A 140 3.49 5.35 -19.41
C PRO A 140 2.12 5.60 -20.05
N GLY A 141 1.10 5.90 -19.24
CA GLY A 141 -0.25 6.16 -19.75
C GLY A 141 -1.35 5.81 -18.77
N VAL A 142 -2.56 5.70 -19.31
CA VAL A 142 -3.77 5.40 -18.54
C VAL A 142 -3.96 3.89 -18.44
N TYR A 143 -3.83 3.36 -17.24
CA TYR A 143 -4.09 1.96 -16.92
C TYR A 143 -5.56 1.77 -16.55
N THR A 144 -6.10 0.59 -16.85
CA THR A 144 -7.47 0.22 -16.48
C THR A 144 -7.45 -0.87 -15.41
N LEU A 145 -8.12 -0.62 -14.30
CA LEU A 145 -8.37 -1.62 -13.28
C LEU A 145 -9.83 -2.05 -13.32
N ARG A 146 -10.08 -3.36 -13.30
CA ARG A 146 -11.42 -3.93 -13.26
C ARG A 146 -11.60 -4.74 -11.99
N VAL A 147 -12.67 -4.44 -11.24
CA VAL A 147 -13.08 -5.18 -10.05
C VAL A 147 -14.31 -6.00 -10.40
N SER A 148 -14.27 -7.31 -10.15
CA SER A 148 -15.42 -8.19 -10.35
C SER A 148 -15.44 -9.30 -9.30
N ASP A 149 -16.42 -10.17 -9.39
CA ASP A 149 -16.36 -11.44 -8.67
C ASP A 149 -15.35 -12.40 -9.31
N GLY A 150 -14.56 -13.05 -8.45
CA GLY A 150 -13.55 -14.04 -8.79
C GLY A 150 -14.01 -15.49 -8.63
N PHE A 151 -15.18 -15.73 -8.02
CA PHE A 151 -15.69 -17.08 -7.79
C PHE A 151 -16.87 -17.42 -8.71
N ASN A 152 -16.55 -17.95 -9.89
CA ASN A 152 -17.52 -18.29 -10.95
C ASN A 152 -18.36 -17.10 -11.46
N GLY A 153 -18.10 -15.87 -11.02
CA GLY A 153 -18.82 -14.67 -11.44
C GLY A 153 -20.25 -14.60 -10.89
N THR A 154 -20.55 -15.33 -9.82
CA THR A 154 -21.91 -15.47 -9.27
C THR A 154 -22.14 -14.68 -7.98
N TYR A 155 -21.06 -14.27 -7.30
CA TYR A 155 -21.18 -13.58 -6.02
C TYR A 155 -21.29 -12.07 -6.19
N THR A 156 -21.94 -11.44 -5.22
CA THR A 156 -22.22 -10.01 -5.18
C THR A 156 -21.81 -9.44 -3.83
N GLY A 157 -21.65 -8.13 -3.76
CA GLY A 157 -21.23 -7.47 -2.53
C GLY A 157 -20.54 -6.13 -2.77
N SER A 158 -20.39 -5.37 -1.69
CA SER A 158 -19.57 -4.15 -1.71
C SER A 158 -18.11 -4.45 -1.43
N TYR A 159 -17.24 -3.59 -1.94
CA TYR A 159 -15.79 -3.67 -1.73
C TYR A 159 -15.20 -2.27 -1.55
N ASN A 160 -14.03 -2.25 -0.94
CA ASN A 160 -13.12 -1.12 -0.95
C ASN A 160 -11.93 -1.45 -1.84
N LEU A 161 -11.40 -0.42 -2.49
CA LEU A 161 -10.28 -0.44 -3.41
C LEU A 161 -9.32 0.68 -3.00
N TYR A 162 -8.05 0.36 -2.80
CA TYR A 162 -7.01 1.31 -2.46
C TYR A 162 -5.87 1.22 -3.48
N LEU A 163 -5.52 2.36 -4.08
CA LEU A 163 -4.44 2.48 -5.06
C LEU A 163 -3.30 3.31 -4.45
N GLN A 164 -2.06 2.82 -4.51
CA GLN A 164 -0.92 3.53 -3.93
C GLN A 164 0.38 3.34 -4.72
N LYS A 165 1.20 4.40 -4.79
CA LYS A 165 2.59 4.30 -5.27
C LYS A 165 3.48 3.79 -4.15
N ARG A 166 4.53 3.02 -4.47
CA ARG A 166 5.55 2.57 -3.51
C ARG A 166 6.81 3.45 -3.56
N ASN A 167 7.02 4.23 -4.61
CA ASN A 167 8.16 5.12 -4.82
C ASN A 167 7.84 6.40 -5.64
N PRO A 168 7.93 7.59 -5.04
CA PRO A 168 7.57 7.84 -3.64
C PRO A 168 6.06 7.58 -3.44
N PRO A 169 5.62 7.10 -2.26
CA PRO A 169 4.20 6.94 -2.00
C PRO A 169 3.44 8.26 -1.95
N SER A 170 2.25 8.28 -2.53
CA SER A 170 1.38 9.47 -2.53
C SER A 170 0.83 9.72 -1.13
N GLY A 171 0.87 10.98 -0.68
CA GLY A 171 0.31 11.37 0.62
C GLY A 171 1.03 10.80 1.84
N ALA A 172 2.23 10.22 1.69
CA ALA A 172 2.94 9.64 2.83
C ALA A 172 3.34 10.67 3.88
N ALA A 173 3.17 10.31 5.15
CA ALA A 173 3.74 11.08 6.25
C ALA A 173 5.27 10.95 6.26
N SER A 174 5.99 12.01 6.60
CA SER A 174 7.44 11.97 6.82
C SER A 174 7.72 11.70 8.30
N ALA A 175 8.58 10.73 8.58
CA ALA A 175 9.02 10.37 9.92
C ALA A 175 10.46 10.81 10.17
N ALA A 176 10.70 11.31 11.38
CA ALA A 176 12.05 11.44 11.93
C ALA A 176 12.36 10.23 12.83
N TYR A 177 13.65 9.96 13.02
CA TYR A 177 14.05 8.98 14.02
C TYR A 177 13.70 9.44 15.44
N ALA A 178 13.46 8.47 16.32
CA ALA A 178 13.12 8.65 17.72
C ALA A 178 11.82 9.43 17.97
N GLN A 179 10.85 9.33 17.06
CA GLN A 179 9.52 9.93 17.19
C GLN A 179 8.42 8.92 16.86
N ASN A 180 7.29 9.02 17.57
CA ASN A 180 6.09 8.28 17.23
C ASN A 180 5.41 8.91 16.01
N VAL A 181 4.99 8.04 15.09
CA VAL A 181 4.07 8.36 14.00
C VAL A 181 2.77 7.63 14.29
N ASN A 182 1.72 8.41 14.54
CA ASN A 182 0.40 7.87 14.86
C ASN A 182 -0.41 7.79 13.57
N GLY A 183 -1.11 6.68 13.36
CA GLY A 183 -1.92 6.45 12.17
C GLY A 183 -3.15 5.60 12.47
N ALA A 184 -4.00 5.41 11.47
CA ALA A 184 -5.18 4.56 11.59
C ALA A 184 -5.59 4.01 10.23
N ILE A 185 -5.72 2.68 10.16
CA ILE A 185 -6.41 2.02 9.07
C ILE A 185 -7.90 2.17 9.37
N ALA A 186 -8.56 3.10 8.69
CA ALA A 186 -9.94 3.48 8.93
C ALA A 186 -10.94 2.59 8.18
N GLN A 187 -10.51 1.98 7.08
CA GLN A 187 -11.36 1.15 6.22
C GLN A 187 -10.65 -0.12 5.73
N PRO A 188 -11.39 -1.22 5.44
CA PRO A 188 -10.84 -2.37 4.72
C PRO A 188 -10.12 -1.95 3.43
N ALA A 189 -9.07 -2.68 3.07
CA ALA A 189 -8.16 -2.46 1.94
C ALA A 189 -7.20 -1.27 2.04
N GLU A 190 -7.41 -0.34 2.97
CA GLU A 190 -6.57 0.85 3.14
C GLU A 190 -5.12 0.50 3.53
N MET A 191 -4.20 1.35 3.07
CA MET A 191 -2.79 1.28 3.43
C MET A 191 -2.29 2.68 3.78
N ASP A 192 -1.71 2.83 4.96
CA ASP A 192 -0.98 4.03 5.35
C ASP A 192 0.48 3.92 4.90
N ALA A 193 1.05 5.01 4.40
CA ALA A 193 2.46 5.08 4.02
C ALA A 193 3.21 6.12 4.85
N VAL A 194 4.37 5.73 5.35
CA VAL A 194 5.31 6.59 6.10
C VAL A 194 6.67 6.52 5.42
N THR A 195 7.31 7.67 5.22
CA THR A 195 8.66 7.76 4.63
C THR A 195 9.69 8.19 5.67
N PHE A 196 10.92 7.71 5.53
CA PHE A 196 12.05 8.15 6.35
C PHE A 196 13.34 8.10 5.52
N THR A 197 14.32 8.94 5.84
CA THR A 197 15.61 8.96 5.15
C THR A 197 16.63 8.13 5.91
N ALA A 198 17.37 7.29 5.20
CA ALA A 198 18.42 6.45 5.79
C ALA A 198 19.69 6.46 4.94
N ALA A 199 20.83 6.39 5.61
CA ALA A 199 22.13 6.25 4.96
C ALA A 199 22.57 4.79 4.91
N ALA A 200 23.37 4.44 3.90
CA ALA A 200 24.03 3.14 3.81
C ALA A 200 24.79 2.82 5.11
N GLY A 201 24.58 1.61 5.63
CA GLY A 201 25.14 1.17 6.91
C GLY A 201 24.32 1.54 8.15
N ASP A 202 23.25 2.34 8.02
CA ASP A 202 22.33 2.59 9.13
C ASP A 202 21.67 1.28 9.56
N ARG A 203 21.66 1.03 10.87
CA ARG A 203 20.92 -0.03 11.54
C ARG A 203 19.73 0.58 12.23
N ILE A 204 18.57 0.00 11.96
CA ILE A 204 17.29 0.59 12.34
C ILE A 204 16.44 -0.51 12.96
N ILE A 205 15.78 -0.17 14.06
CA ILE A 205 14.67 -0.95 14.60
C ILE A 205 13.37 -0.15 14.43
N PHE A 206 12.37 -0.81 13.89
CA PHE A 206 11.01 -0.32 13.76
C PHE A 206 10.16 -1.03 14.81
N GLY A 207 9.35 -0.29 15.56
CA GLY A 207 8.33 -0.85 16.44
C GLY A 207 6.97 -0.37 16.01
N MET A 208 5.97 -1.24 16.01
CA MET A 208 4.59 -0.83 15.78
C MET A 208 3.65 -1.54 16.74
N SER A 209 2.69 -0.80 17.27
CA SER A 209 1.70 -1.29 18.22
C SER A 209 0.31 -0.81 17.85
N ARG A 210 -0.66 -1.73 17.85
CA ARG A 210 -2.08 -1.38 17.80
C ARG A 210 -2.46 -0.60 19.07
N VAL A 211 -3.22 0.47 18.87
CA VAL A 211 -3.74 1.35 19.93
C VAL A 211 -5.24 1.11 20.13
N SER A 212 -6.00 0.93 19.06
CA SER A 212 -7.44 0.66 19.12
C SER A 212 -7.90 -0.25 17.97
N GLY A 213 -9.17 -0.67 18.01
CA GLY A 213 -9.76 -1.52 16.99
C GLY A 213 -9.26 -2.97 17.05
N ASP A 214 -9.43 -3.69 15.95
CA ASP A 214 -9.09 -5.09 15.77
C ASP A 214 -7.93 -5.33 14.79
N LEU A 215 -7.33 -4.25 14.27
CA LEU A 215 -6.23 -4.25 13.30
C LEU A 215 -5.21 -5.38 13.58
N TRP A 216 -5.05 -6.30 12.65
CA TRP A 216 -3.92 -7.21 12.67
C TRP A 216 -2.80 -6.57 11.88
N GLN A 217 -1.99 -5.76 12.55
CA GLN A 217 -1.03 -4.93 11.85
C GLN A 217 -0.04 -5.73 11.00
N LYS A 218 0.22 -5.24 9.79
CA LYS A 218 1.32 -5.64 8.91
C LYS A 218 2.15 -4.41 8.56
N MET A 219 3.47 -4.51 8.72
CA MET A 219 4.44 -3.55 8.23
C MET A 219 5.18 -4.15 7.03
N ARG A 220 5.21 -3.41 5.92
CA ARG A 220 6.06 -3.68 4.75
C ARG A 220 7.08 -2.57 4.59
N LEU A 221 8.36 -2.90 4.59
CA LEU A 221 9.46 -1.97 4.34
C LEU A 221 9.86 -2.04 2.86
N TYR A 222 9.82 -0.91 2.18
CA TYR A 222 10.24 -0.75 0.79
C TYR A 222 11.50 0.12 0.71
N ASN A 223 12.38 -0.25 -0.22
CA ASN A 223 13.55 0.57 -0.56
C ASN A 223 13.15 1.80 -1.41
N PRO A 224 14.09 2.72 -1.71
CA PRO A 224 13.79 3.91 -2.51
C PRO A 224 13.26 3.63 -3.93
N LEU A 225 13.44 2.42 -4.44
CA LEU A 225 12.92 1.98 -5.74
C LEU A 225 11.53 1.33 -5.63
N GLY A 226 10.94 1.24 -4.43
CA GLY A 226 9.64 0.62 -4.21
C GLY A 226 9.67 -0.91 -4.14
N VAL A 227 10.86 -1.52 -4.02
CA VAL A 227 11.02 -2.97 -3.86
C VAL A 227 10.84 -3.35 -2.39
N LEU A 228 10.00 -4.35 -2.13
CA LEU A 228 9.78 -4.88 -0.78
C LEU A 228 11.07 -5.55 -0.29
N VAL A 229 11.63 -5.04 0.81
CA VAL A 229 12.85 -5.60 1.40
C VAL A 229 12.58 -6.41 2.65
N GLN A 230 11.50 -6.12 3.38
CA GLN A 230 11.12 -6.89 4.57
C GLN A 230 9.64 -6.69 4.90
N GLU A 231 9.02 -7.70 5.51
CA GLU A 231 7.64 -7.64 6.01
C GLU A 231 7.55 -8.32 7.39
N ILE A 232 6.67 -7.81 8.25
CA ILE A 232 6.27 -8.48 9.49
C ILE A 232 4.78 -8.21 9.75
N SER A 233 4.10 -9.14 10.40
CA SER A 233 2.72 -8.95 10.87
C SER A 233 2.52 -9.49 12.28
N SER A 234 1.63 -8.86 13.05
CA SER A 234 1.30 -9.27 14.42
C SER A 234 -0.07 -8.74 14.82
N ALA A 235 -0.75 -9.42 15.72
CA ALA A 235 -2.05 -8.98 16.22
C ALA A 235 -1.97 -7.70 17.08
N ILE A 236 -0.83 -7.44 17.76
CA ILE A 236 -0.75 -6.36 18.76
C ILE A 236 0.53 -5.55 18.60
N HIS A 237 1.70 -6.17 18.75
CA HIS A 237 2.99 -5.50 18.72
C HIS A 237 3.98 -6.28 17.86
N SER A 238 4.79 -5.58 17.08
CA SER A 238 5.86 -6.16 16.27
C SER A 238 7.06 -5.24 16.23
N GLU A 239 8.24 -5.85 16.10
CA GLU A 239 9.49 -5.14 15.90
C GLU A 239 10.25 -5.76 14.73
N MET A 240 10.79 -4.90 13.86
CA MET A 240 11.57 -5.28 12.69
C MET A 240 12.95 -4.61 12.80
N ASN A 241 14.02 -5.37 12.59
CA ASN A 241 15.37 -4.81 12.50
C ASN A 241 15.82 -4.87 11.04
N TYR A 242 16.43 -3.80 10.55
CA TYR A 242 16.96 -3.72 9.19
C TYR A 242 18.29 -2.97 9.18
N THR A 243 19.22 -3.45 8.35
CA THR A 243 20.47 -2.74 8.05
C THR A 243 20.41 -2.25 6.61
N ILE A 244 20.59 -0.96 6.40
CA ILE A 244 20.64 -0.37 5.06
C ILE A 244 21.89 -0.90 4.34
N PRO A 245 21.75 -1.59 3.20
CA PRO A 245 22.90 -2.11 2.46
C PRO A 245 23.86 -1.00 1.98
N ALA A 246 25.11 -1.38 1.71
CA ALA A 246 26.07 -0.48 1.08
C ALA A 246 25.52 0.06 -0.26
N GLY A 247 25.65 1.38 -0.48
CA GLY A 247 25.15 2.03 -1.70
C GLY A 247 23.64 2.21 -1.79
N ALA A 248 22.87 1.83 -0.75
CA ALA A 248 21.41 1.89 -0.75
C ALA A 248 20.85 3.07 0.08
N SER A 249 21.61 4.17 0.24
CA SER A 249 21.10 5.38 0.88
C SER A 249 19.87 5.93 0.13
N GLY A 250 18.91 6.50 0.85
CA GLY A 250 17.77 7.17 0.23
C GLY A 250 16.55 7.25 1.13
N VAL A 251 15.40 7.53 0.49
CA VAL A 251 14.09 7.60 1.15
C VAL A 251 13.44 6.22 1.10
N TYR A 252 13.31 5.59 2.25
CA TYR A 252 12.60 4.32 2.42
C TYR A 252 11.14 4.59 2.79
N SER A 253 10.26 3.62 2.55
CA SER A 253 8.86 3.71 2.95
C SER A 253 8.41 2.49 3.75
N ILE A 254 7.58 2.73 4.76
CA ILE A 254 6.89 1.72 5.56
C ILE A 254 5.42 1.81 5.21
N PHE A 255 4.84 0.70 4.83
CA PHE A 255 3.41 0.59 4.61
C PHE A 255 2.79 -0.17 5.77
N THR A 256 1.76 0.42 6.36
CA THR A 256 0.94 -0.18 7.39
C THR A 256 -0.42 -0.55 6.81
N MET A 257 -0.88 -1.77 7.10
CA MET A 257 -2.16 -2.30 6.62
C MET A 257 -2.62 -3.45 7.51
N ASP A 258 -3.82 -3.96 7.27
CA ASP A 258 -4.25 -5.22 7.88
C ASP A 258 -3.59 -6.44 7.22
N GLY A 259 -3.03 -7.31 8.06
CA GLY A 259 -2.30 -8.51 7.67
C GLY A 259 -3.11 -9.80 7.75
N PHE A 260 -4.27 -9.80 8.40
CA PHE A 260 -5.04 -11.03 8.63
C PHE A 260 -6.06 -11.33 7.54
N ASN A 261 -6.66 -10.32 6.90
CA ASN A 261 -7.49 -10.48 5.69
C ASN A 261 -7.77 -9.14 4.97
N GLY A 262 -7.00 -8.09 5.23
CA GLY A 262 -7.26 -6.76 4.66
C GLY A 262 -8.58 -6.12 5.11
N THR A 263 -9.18 -6.59 6.20
CA THR A 263 -10.52 -6.20 6.67
C THR A 263 -10.54 -5.56 8.05
N TYR A 264 -9.54 -5.84 8.89
CA TYR A 264 -9.49 -5.26 10.23
C TYR A 264 -9.02 -3.81 10.19
N THR A 265 -9.48 -3.04 11.16
CA THR A 265 -9.28 -1.59 11.23
C THR A 265 -8.84 -1.20 12.63
N GLY A 266 -8.25 -0.02 12.75
CA GLY A 266 -7.79 0.45 14.05
C GLY A 266 -6.63 1.42 13.96
N SER A 267 -6.43 2.15 15.05
CA SER A 267 -5.29 3.04 15.18
C SER A 267 -4.04 2.30 15.65
N TYR A 268 -2.89 2.83 15.27
CA TYR A 268 -1.58 2.28 15.60
C TYR A 268 -0.57 3.41 15.85
N ASN A 269 0.49 3.07 16.57
CA ASN A 269 1.68 3.90 16.69
C ASN A 269 2.87 3.16 16.07
N LEU A 270 3.58 3.84 15.18
CA LEU A 270 4.86 3.42 14.60
C LEU A 270 5.98 4.22 15.24
N TYR A 271 7.10 3.57 15.55
CA TYR A 271 8.30 4.21 16.06
C TYR A 271 9.53 3.71 15.29
N ILE A 272 10.39 4.64 14.89
CA ILE A 272 11.60 4.34 14.11
C ILE A 272 12.82 4.78 14.92
N GLN A 273 13.69 3.85 15.28
CA GLN A 273 14.90 4.14 16.05
C GLN A 273 16.14 3.74 15.25
N LYS A 274 17.02 4.71 14.98
CA LYS A 274 18.37 4.43 14.48
C LYS A 274 19.24 3.91 15.61
N LEU A 275 20.14 2.98 15.32
CA LEU A 275 20.98 2.31 16.32
C LEU A 275 22.46 2.76 16.27
N ASN A 276 22.93 3.34 15.16
CA ASN A 276 24.35 3.66 14.93
C ASN A 276 24.60 4.97 14.14
N PRO A 277 24.98 6.08 14.79
CA PRO A 277 24.79 6.32 16.21
C PRO A 277 23.29 6.36 16.56
N PRO A 278 22.89 5.96 17.78
CA PRO A 278 21.49 5.92 18.11
C PRO A 278 20.88 7.32 18.20
N SER A 279 19.74 7.51 17.56
CA SER A 279 19.00 8.78 17.56
C SER A 279 18.44 9.10 18.94
N ALA A 280 18.54 10.37 19.37
CA ALA A 280 18.03 10.88 20.65
C ALA A 280 18.47 10.06 21.88
N ALA A 281 19.68 9.47 21.84
CA ALA A 281 20.19 8.70 22.95
C ALA A 281 20.66 9.58 24.10
N ALA A 282 20.28 9.23 25.33
CA ALA A 282 20.83 9.84 26.53
C ALA A 282 22.11 9.11 26.96
N SER A 283 23.13 9.89 27.37
CA SER A 283 24.35 9.32 27.93
C SER A 283 24.11 8.79 29.34
N LEU A 284 24.58 7.57 29.60
CA LEU A 284 24.56 6.92 30.89
C LEU A 284 26.02 6.68 31.34
N SER A 285 26.38 7.20 32.51
CA SER A 285 27.67 6.90 33.13
C SER A 285 27.54 5.74 34.12
N TYR A 286 28.65 5.06 34.41
CA TYR A 286 28.67 4.04 35.46
C TYR A 286 28.24 4.61 36.82
N SER A 287 27.57 3.76 37.62
CA SER A 287 27.01 4.11 38.92
C SER A 287 25.94 5.21 38.91
N GLN A 288 25.38 5.55 37.74
CA GLN A 288 24.24 6.44 37.62
C GLN A 288 22.94 5.67 37.38
N THR A 289 21.85 6.25 37.88
CA THR A 289 20.49 5.86 37.52
C THR A 289 19.91 6.94 36.60
N VAL A 290 19.42 6.54 35.43
CA VAL A 290 18.65 7.40 34.53
C VAL A 290 17.19 7.00 34.60
N SER A 291 16.30 7.98 34.76
CA SER A 291 14.87 7.79 34.66
C SER A 291 14.38 8.20 33.27
N GLY A 292 13.29 7.59 32.83
CA GLY A 292 12.63 7.90 31.56
C GLY A 292 11.17 7.47 31.61
N VAL A 293 10.40 7.97 30.65
CA VAL A 293 8.99 7.64 30.48
C VAL A 293 8.81 7.02 29.10
N ILE A 294 7.99 5.96 29.05
CA ILE A 294 7.39 5.44 27.82
C ILE A 294 5.91 5.80 27.93
N ASP A 295 5.46 6.81 27.19
CA ASP A 295 4.10 7.33 27.29
C ASP A 295 3.25 7.00 26.06
N GLN A 296 3.88 6.51 24.98
CA GLN A 296 3.20 6.07 23.78
C GLN A 296 3.50 4.59 23.46
N PRO A 297 2.51 3.82 22.98
CA PRO A 297 2.76 2.50 22.42
C PRO A 297 3.86 2.52 21.34
N ALA A 298 4.66 1.45 21.31
CA ALA A 298 5.81 1.25 20.43
C ALA A 298 7.01 2.20 20.63
N GLU A 299 6.91 3.22 21.49
CA GLU A 299 8.02 4.10 21.80
C GLU A 299 9.21 3.32 22.38
N MET A 300 10.42 3.74 21.98
CA MET A 300 11.69 3.20 22.47
C MET A 300 12.54 4.33 23.06
N LYS A 301 13.40 4.00 24.03
CA LYS A 301 14.42 4.91 24.55
C LYS A 301 15.80 4.35 24.29
N ALA A 302 16.67 5.18 23.74
CA ALA A 302 18.07 4.85 23.52
C ALA A 302 18.93 5.43 24.65
N LEU A 303 19.87 4.62 25.12
CA LEU A 303 20.89 5.00 26.09
C LEU A 303 22.25 4.60 25.53
N THR A 304 23.26 5.45 25.74
CA THR A 304 24.65 5.17 25.35
C THR A 304 25.57 5.27 26.56
N PHE A 305 26.53 4.37 26.66
CA PHE A 305 27.60 4.44 27.65
C PHE A 305 28.93 4.07 26.98
N THR A 306 30.05 4.48 27.58
CA THR A 306 31.39 4.11 27.11
C THR A 306 31.95 3.02 28.00
N ALA A 307 32.54 1.99 27.40
CA ALA A 307 33.21 0.91 28.09
C ALA A 307 34.60 0.68 27.50
N ALA A 308 35.54 0.28 28.35
CA ALA A 308 36.88 -0.14 27.93
C ALA A 308 36.90 -1.64 27.57
N ALA A 309 37.89 -2.02 26.77
CA ALA A 309 38.13 -3.44 26.48
C ALA A 309 38.41 -4.21 27.77
N GLY A 310 37.64 -5.28 27.99
CA GLY A 310 37.74 -6.10 29.21
C GLY A 310 36.77 -5.70 30.32
N ASP A 311 36.03 -4.59 30.18
CA ASP A 311 34.97 -4.22 31.13
C ASP A 311 33.91 -5.31 31.21
N ARG A 312 33.45 -5.60 32.43
CA ARG A 312 32.29 -6.46 32.70
C ARG A 312 31.15 -5.58 33.18
N ILE A 313 30.19 -5.33 32.31
CA ILE A 313 29.08 -4.42 32.59
C ILE A 313 27.87 -5.20 33.10
N PHE A 314 27.24 -4.68 34.15
CA PHE A 314 25.90 -5.06 34.57
C PHE A 314 24.96 -3.88 34.35
N ALA A 315 23.83 -4.12 33.69
CA ALA A 315 22.77 -3.14 33.53
C ALA A 315 21.48 -3.67 34.16
N GLY A 316 20.86 -2.85 35.01
CA GLY A 316 19.59 -3.15 35.64
C GLY A 316 18.52 -2.16 35.19
N MET A 317 17.29 -2.64 35.02
CA MET A 317 16.13 -1.80 34.72
C MET A 317 14.96 -2.25 35.58
N SER A 318 14.25 -1.30 36.18
CA SER A 318 13.05 -1.54 36.98
C SER A 318 11.94 -0.57 36.58
N ARG A 319 10.70 -0.99 36.78
CA ARG A 319 9.52 -0.18 36.48
C ARG A 319 9.21 0.68 37.69
N ALA A 320 9.30 2.01 37.54
CA ALA A 320 8.95 2.94 38.60
C ALA A 320 7.43 3.12 38.78
N SER A 321 6.66 3.08 37.70
CA SER A 321 5.19 3.21 37.71
C SER A 321 4.54 2.56 36.48
N GLY A 322 3.21 2.49 36.46
CA GLY A 322 2.44 1.99 35.32
C GLY A 322 2.49 0.46 35.14
N SER A 323 2.15 0.01 33.94
CA SER A 323 2.01 -1.42 33.58
C SER A 323 3.12 -1.93 32.65
N LEU A 324 4.18 -1.14 32.42
CA LEU A 324 5.25 -1.45 31.46
C LEU A 324 5.83 -2.86 31.66
N TRP A 325 5.85 -3.66 30.61
CA TRP A 325 6.66 -4.88 30.59
C TRP A 325 8.05 -4.53 30.07
N LEU A 326 9.05 -4.69 30.92
CA LEU A 326 10.39 -4.20 30.65
C LEU A 326 11.10 -5.05 29.60
N LYS A 327 11.69 -4.40 28.61
CA LYS A 327 12.54 -5.01 27.61
C LYS A 327 13.79 -4.14 27.42
N MET A 328 14.95 -4.73 27.69
CA MET A 328 16.25 -4.08 27.46
C MET A 328 17.00 -4.84 26.38
N ARG A 329 17.71 -4.10 25.53
CA ARG A 329 18.62 -4.65 24.53
C ARG A 329 19.94 -3.91 24.62
N LEU A 330 21.03 -4.65 24.51
CA LEU A 330 22.36 -4.10 24.39
C LEU A 330 22.84 -4.30 22.96
N TYR A 331 23.27 -3.22 22.35
CA TYR A 331 23.81 -3.15 21.00
C TYR A 331 25.30 -2.83 21.09
N ASN A 332 26.07 -3.32 20.12
CA ASN A 332 27.47 -2.91 20.03
C ASN A 332 27.55 -1.49 19.42
N PRO A 333 28.73 -0.83 19.37
CA PRO A 333 28.83 0.52 18.81
C PRO A 333 28.38 0.67 17.35
N THR A 334 28.28 -0.44 16.61
CA THR A 334 27.81 -0.48 15.23
C THR A 334 26.30 -0.78 15.10
N GLY A 335 25.59 -0.92 16.23
CA GLY A 335 24.20 -1.38 16.33
C GLY A 335 24.13 -2.89 16.48
#